data_AF-A0A1P8VTJ1-F1
#
_entry.id   AF-A0A1P8VTJ1-F1
#
_cell.length_a   1.000
_cell.length_b   1.000
_cell.length_c   1.000
_cell.angle_alpha   90.00
_cell.angle_beta   90.00
_cell.angle_gamma   90.00
#
_symmetry.space_group_name_H-M   'P 1'
#
loop_
_entity.id
_entity.type
_entity.pdbx_description
1 polymer ?
#
loop_
_entity_poly.entity_id
_entity_poly.type
_entity_poly.pdbx_seq_one_letter_code
_entity_poly.pdbx_strand_id
1 'polypeptide(L)'
;MTDSMKYLWLLLREDSSYIFMLILIVGSAVIVSSFFQRVITSWWGKILSVILCMVSMITTATGVLDPESTYKQIINRKENIIYTLRNCRVSAFEAQQAGFLAKAKDAWSCPDGVTRYMDVRYRDKAEINKLSTEGK
;
A
#
# COMPACT_ATOMS: atom_id res chain seq x y z
N MET A 1 -14.90 -7.79 -18.23
CA MET A 1 -13.80 -7.49 -17.29
C MET A 1 -14.35 -7.83 -15.91
N THR A 2 -13.85 -8.86 -15.23
CA THR A 2 -14.34 -9.23 -13.89
C THR A 2 -14.11 -8.07 -12.91
N ASP A 3 -14.98 -7.89 -11.92
CA ASP A 3 -14.91 -6.77 -10.95
C ASP A 3 -13.53 -6.68 -10.28
N SER A 4 -12.90 -7.82 -10.03
CA SER A 4 -11.54 -7.94 -9.51
C SER A 4 -10.48 -7.28 -10.41
N MET A 5 -10.58 -7.39 -11.74
CA MET A 5 -9.63 -6.75 -12.65
C MET A 5 -9.81 -5.22 -12.69
N LYS A 6 -11.04 -4.74 -12.49
CA LYS A 6 -11.32 -3.30 -12.40
C LYS A 6 -10.66 -2.70 -11.15
N TYR A 7 -10.83 -3.31 -9.99
CA TYR A 7 -10.21 -2.85 -8.75
C TYR A 7 -8.69 -3.01 -8.75
N LEU A 8 -8.15 -4.08 -9.34
CA LEU A 8 -6.72 -4.24 -9.53
C LEU A 8 -6.13 -3.10 -10.38
N TRP A 9 -6.81 -2.72 -11.46
CA TRP A 9 -6.39 -1.61 -12.30
C TRP A 9 -6.45 -0.26 -11.57
N LEU A 10 -7.50 -0.03 -10.78
CA LEU A 10 -7.62 1.17 -9.95
C LEU A 10 -6.51 1.23 -8.88
N LEU A 11 -6.17 0.11 -8.24
CA LEU A 11 -5.06 0.01 -7.29
C LEU A 11 -3.71 0.37 -7.92
N LEU A 12 -3.44 -0.18 -9.11
CA LEU A 12 -2.20 0.12 -9.85
C LEU A 12 -2.08 1.59 -10.23
N ARG A 13 -3.22 2.25 -10.50
CA ARG A 13 -3.26 3.68 -10.79
C ARG A 13 -3.10 4.53 -9.53
N GLU A 14 -3.59 4.05 -8.41
CA GLU A 14 -3.63 4.79 -7.15
C GLU A 14 -2.28 4.81 -6.43
N ASP A 15 -1.56 3.69 -6.42
CA ASP A 15 -0.29 3.51 -5.71
C ASP A 15 0.74 2.76 -6.55
N SER A 16 1.88 3.41 -6.80
CA SER A 16 3.00 2.86 -7.61
C SER A 16 3.65 1.60 -6.98
N SER A 17 3.51 1.40 -5.67
CA SER A 17 4.01 0.21 -4.98
C SER A 17 3.39 -1.09 -5.53
N TYR A 18 2.15 -1.06 -6.01
CA TYR A 18 1.51 -2.21 -6.64
C TYR A 18 2.11 -2.56 -8.00
N ILE A 19 2.64 -1.57 -8.73
CA ILE A 19 3.39 -1.81 -9.98
C ILE A 19 4.67 -2.58 -9.67
N PHE A 20 5.38 -2.18 -8.62
CA PHE A 20 6.59 -2.89 -8.17
C PHE A 20 6.27 -4.34 -7.75
N MET A 21 5.16 -4.55 -7.03
CA MET A 21 4.69 -5.89 -6.68
C MET A 21 4.40 -6.75 -7.92
N LEU A 22 3.78 -6.20 -8.97
CA LEU A 22 3.58 -6.93 -10.22
C LEU A 22 4.89 -7.31 -10.90
N ILE A 23 5.88 -6.42 -10.92
CA ILE A 23 7.21 -6.72 -11.48
C ILE A 23 7.86 -7.87 -10.72
N LEU A 24 7.74 -7.91 -9.39
CA LEU A 24 8.25 -9.01 -8.57
C LEU A 24 7.52 -10.33 -8.85
N ILE A 25 6.20 -10.30 -9.03
CA ILE A 25 5.40 -11.48 -9.39
C ILE A 25 5.82 -12.02 -10.76
N VAL A 26 5.98 -11.16 -11.76
CA VAL A 26 6.43 -11.56 -13.09
C VAL A 26 7.86 -12.11 -13.04
N GLY A 27 8.77 -11.42 -12.33
CA GLY A 27 10.16 -11.85 -12.18
C GLY A 27 10.29 -13.21 -11.52
N SER A 28 9.53 -13.45 -10.44
CA SER A 28 9.51 -14.75 -9.76
C SER A 28 8.91 -15.85 -10.63
N ALA A 29 7.84 -15.57 -11.39
CA ALA A 29 7.28 -16.54 -12.33
C ALA A 29 8.25 -16.93 -13.46
N VAL A 30 9.07 -16.00 -13.95
CA VAL A 30 10.13 -16.28 -14.93
C VAL A 30 11.22 -17.17 -14.33
N ILE A 31 11.65 -16.88 -13.10
CA ILE A 31 12.66 -17.71 -12.41
C ILE A 31 12.12 -19.13 -12.20
N VAL A 32 10.91 -19.26 -11.67
CA VAL A 32 10.27 -20.57 -11.42
C VAL A 32 10.10 -21.35 -12.73
N SER A 33 9.62 -20.71 -13.79
CA SER A 33 9.44 -21.37 -15.08
C SER A 33 10.76 -21.82 -15.71
N SER A 34 11.88 -21.12 -15.49
CA SER A 34 13.21 -21.54 -15.96
C SER A 34 13.66 -22.89 -15.36
N PHE A 35 13.26 -23.20 -14.12
CA PHE A 35 13.51 -24.51 -13.51
C PHE A 35 12.70 -25.61 -14.19
N PHE A 36 11.41 -25.36 -14.46
CA PHE A 36 10.55 -26.32 -15.15
C PHE A 36 10.98 -26.57 -16.60
N GLN A 37 11.54 -25.56 -17.27
CA GLN A 37 12.06 -25.70 -18.63
C GLN A 37 13.26 -26.66 -18.74
N ARG A 38 13.99 -26.92 -17.66
CA ARG A 38 15.07 -27.93 -17.63
C ARG A 38 14.56 -29.36 -17.60
N VAL A 39 13.37 -29.58 -17.04
CA VAL A 39 12.76 -30.90 -16.90
C VAL A 39 11.93 -31.27 -18.13
N ILE A 40 11.31 -30.26 -18.76
CA ILE A 40 10.44 -30.47 -19.91
C ILE A 40 11.25 -30.44 -21.19
N THR A 41 11.32 -31.56 -21.91
CA THR A 41 12.03 -31.67 -23.18
C THR A 41 11.23 -31.12 -24.36
N SER A 42 9.90 -31.21 -24.32
CA SER A 42 9.00 -30.74 -25.37
C SER A 42 8.91 -29.21 -25.43
N TRP A 43 9.02 -28.65 -26.64
CA TRP A 43 8.89 -27.20 -26.88
C TRP A 43 7.50 -26.66 -26.52
N TRP A 44 6.45 -27.40 -26.85
CA TRP A 44 5.07 -27.07 -26.46
C TRP A 44 4.87 -27.14 -24.95
N GLY A 45 5.48 -28.13 -24.30
CA GLY A 45 5.44 -28.25 -22.83
C GLY A 45 6.14 -27.08 -22.13
N LYS A 46 7.25 -26.57 -22.69
CA LYS A 46 7.95 -25.39 -22.18
C LYS A 46 7.09 -24.13 -22.26
N ILE A 47 6.37 -23.92 -23.35
CA ILE A 47 5.44 -22.79 -23.50
C ILE A 47 4.28 -22.92 -22.50
N LEU A 48 3.68 -24.11 -22.40
CA LEU A 48 2.57 -24.36 -21.49
C LEU A 48 2.97 -24.15 -20.02
N SER A 49 4.17 -24.58 -19.60
CA SER A 49 4.62 -24.43 -18.22
C SER A 49 4.81 -22.97 -17.80
N VAL A 50 5.32 -22.12 -18.71
CA VAL A 50 5.45 -20.68 -18.47
C VAL A 50 4.08 -20.05 -18.25
N ILE A 51 3.11 -20.37 -19.12
CA ILE A 51 1.74 -19.86 -19.00
C ILE A 51 1.12 -20.31 -17.68
N LEU A 52 1.26 -21.58 -17.32
CA LEU A 52 0.70 -22.13 -16.08
C LEU A 52 1.33 -21.47 -14.84
N CYS A 53 2.65 -21.25 -14.83
CA CYS A 53 3.35 -20.55 -13.75
C CYS A 53 2.86 -19.11 -13.60
N MET A 54 2.71 -18.40 -14.73
CA MET A 54 2.20 -17.03 -14.73
C MET A 54 0.77 -16.95 -14.17
N VAL A 55 -0.13 -17.82 -14.65
CA VAL A 55 -1.52 -17.85 -14.17
C VAL A 55 -1.58 -18.18 -12.69
N SER A 56 -0.84 -19.21 -12.23
CA SER A 56 -0.78 -19.60 -10.82
C SER A 56 -0.35 -18.43 -9.93
N MET A 57 0.71 -17.72 -10.28
CA MET A 57 1.24 -16.62 -9.49
C MET A 57 0.28 -15.42 -9.46
N ILE A 58 -0.39 -15.14 -10.58
CA ILE A 58 -1.43 -14.10 -10.65
C ILE A 58 -2.62 -14.48 -9.76
N THR A 59 -3.10 -15.73 -9.80
CA THR A 59 -4.23 -16.18 -8.97
C THR A 59 -3.90 -16.14 -7.48
N THR A 60 -2.69 -16.52 -7.08
CA THR A 60 -2.26 -16.40 -5.68
C THR A 60 -2.16 -14.95 -5.24
N ALA A 61 -1.65 -14.05 -6.10
CA ALA A 61 -1.53 -12.65 -5.77
C ALA A 61 -2.90 -11.98 -5.62
N THR A 62 -3.84 -12.24 -6.53
CA THR A 62 -5.20 -11.68 -6.43
C THR A 62 -5.99 -12.25 -5.26
N GLY A 63 -5.80 -13.53 -4.94
CA GLY A 63 -6.45 -14.17 -3.78
C GLY A 63 -5.94 -13.64 -2.44
N VAL A 64 -4.65 -13.31 -2.33
CA VAL A 64 -4.06 -12.74 -1.10
C VAL A 64 -4.39 -11.25 -0.96
N LEU A 65 -4.38 -10.50 -2.06
CA LEU A 65 -4.54 -9.04 -2.01
C LEU A 65 -5.99 -8.57 -1.83
N ASP A 66 -6.98 -9.41 -2.18
CA ASP A 66 -8.39 -9.04 -2.28
C ASP A 66 -8.59 -7.57 -2.75
N PRO A 67 -8.40 -7.31 -4.06
CA PRO A 67 -8.17 -5.97 -4.59
C PRO A 67 -9.31 -4.98 -4.29
N GLU A 68 -10.54 -5.47 -4.13
CA GLU A 68 -11.68 -4.61 -3.82
C GLU A 68 -11.59 -4.05 -2.39
N SER A 69 -11.36 -4.93 -1.41
CA SER A 69 -11.26 -4.55 0.00
C SER A 69 -10.09 -3.60 0.23
N THR A 70 -8.93 -3.92 -0.37
CA THR A 70 -7.72 -3.11 -0.29
C THR A 70 -7.91 -1.73 -0.92
N TYR A 71 -8.54 -1.65 -2.09
CA TYR A 71 -8.85 -0.37 -2.73
C TYR A 71 -9.77 0.49 -1.86
N LYS A 72 -10.88 -0.08 -1.36
CA LYS A 72 -11.82 0.63 -0.48
C LYS A 72 -11.13 1.11 0.80
N GLN A 73 -10.23 0.31 1.38
CA GLN A 73 -9.46 0.70 2.56
C GLN A 73 -8.52 1.89 2.28
N ILE A 74 -7.87 1.92 1.10
CA ILE A 74 -6.98 3.03 0.70
C ILE A 74 -7.78 4.32 0.53
N ILE A 75 -8.92 4.28 -0.17
CA ILE A 75 -9.77 5.46 -0.38
C ILE A 75 -10.29 5.99 0.96
N ASN A 76 -10.83 5.12 1.82
CA ASN A 76 -11.32 5.52 3.13
C ASN A 76 -10.20 6.13 4.00
N ARG A 77 -8.98 5.56 3.93
CA ARG A 77 -7.81 6.15 4.61
C ARG A 77 -7.49 7.55 4.07
N LYS A 78 -7.53 7.77 2.75
CA LYS A 78 -7.29 9.08 2.15
C LYS A 78 -8.34 10.10 2.58
N GLU A 79 -9.61 9.73 2.57
CA GLU A 79 -10.70 10.60 3.04
C GLU A 79 -10.53 10.98 4.51
N ASN A 80 -10.19 10.01 5.37
CA ASN A 80 -9.95 10.27 6.79
C ASN A 80 -8.74 11.20 7.01
N ILE A 81 -7.67 11.03 6.22
CA ILE A 81 -6.51 11.95 6.25
C ILE A 81 -6.94 13.36 5.83
N ILE A 82 -7.68 13.51 4.74
CA ILE A 82 -8.15 14.82 4.26
C ILE A 82 -9.06 15.48 5.29
N TYR A 83 -9.98 14.73 5.89
CA TYR A 83 -10.84 15.21 6.97
C TYR A 83 -10.01 15.69 8.16
N THR A 84 -9.01 14.89 8.56
CA THR A 84 -8.15 15.21 9.70
C THR A 84 -7.30 16.47 9.43
N LEU A 85 -6.74 16.59 8.23
CA LEU A 85 -5.98 17.77 7.80
C LEU A 85 -6.83 19.05 7.77
N ARG A 86 -8.12 18.94 7.44
CA ARG A 86 -8.99 20.11 7.28
C ARG A 86 -9.60 20.58 8.60
N ASN A 87 -9.93 19.63 9.47
CA ASN A 87 -10.79 19.91 10.64
C ASN A 87 -10.08 19.73 11.97
N CYS A 88 -8.94 19.03 12.00
CA CYS A 88 -8.22 18.72 13.23
C CYS A 88 -6.93 19.52 13.32
N ARG A 89 -6.42 19.68 14.54
CA ARG A 89 -5.13 20.33 14.79
C ARG A 89 -4.17 19.37 15.46
N VAL A 90 -2.89 19.53 15.18
CA VAL A 90 -1.83 18.81 15.90
C VAL A 90 -1.91 19.18 17.38
N SER A 91 -2.07 18.18 18.24
CA SER A 91 -2.11 18.35 19.70
C SER A 91 -0.83 17.92 20.40
N ALA A 92 -0.09 16.95 19.85
CA ALA A 92 1.22 16.58 20.36
C ALA A 92 2.10 15.97 19.26
N PHE A 93 3.37 16.37 19.22
CA PHE A 93 4.34 15.81 18.31
C PHE A 93 4.88 14.47 18.80
N GLU A 94 5.07 13.53 17.87
CA GLU A 94 5.68 12.22 18.14
C GLU A 94 5.03 11.45 19.30
N ALA A 95 3.75 11.74 19.58
CA ALA A 95 2.97 11.16 20.67
C ALA A 95 2.89 9.63 20.62
N GLN A 96 3.10 9.05 19.44
CA GLN A 96 3.30 7.62 19.26
C GLN A 96 4.65 7.37 18.60
N GLN A 97 5.66 7.07 19.44
CA GLN A 97 6.93 6.50 19.00
C GLN A 97 6.66 5.10 18.48
N ALA A 98 6.83 4.92 17.18
CA ALA A 98 6.82 3.61 16.58
C ALA A 98 8.28 3.09 16.58
N GLY A 99 8.49 1.80 16.85
CA GLY A 99 9.83 1.21 17.10
C GLY A 99 10.82 1.38 15.94
N PHE A 100 12.00 0.75 16.03
CA PHE A 100 13.17 0.95 15.14
C PHE A 100 12.94 1.07 13.61
N LEU A 101 11.82 0.55 13.07
CA LEU A 101 11.47 0.62 11.64
C LEU A 101 10.24 1.48 11.30
N ALA A 102 9.59 2.07 12.29
CA ALA A 102 8.33 2.76 12.11
C ALA A 102 8.46 4.25 12.43
N LYS A 103 7.83 5.08 11.60
CA LYS A 103 7.91 6.54 11.76
C LYS A 103 7.09 6.98 12.96
N ALA A 104 7.61 7.98 13.67
CA ALA A 104 6.87 8.67 14.71
C ALA A 104 5.54 9.20 14.15
N LYS A 105 4.51 9.22 14.99
CA LYS A 105 3.22 9.78 14.63
C LYS A 105 2.83 10.86 15.61
N ASP A 106 2.19 11.89 15.09
CA ASP A 106 1.63 12.98 15.86
C ASP A 106 0.21 12.67 16.26
N ALA A 107 -0.17 13.14 17.44
CA ALA A 107 -1.55 13.19 17.86
C ALA A 107 -2.22 14.43 17.24
N TRP A 108 -3.37 14.21 16.60
CA TRP A 108 -4.23 15.24 16.04
C TRP A 108 -5.54 15.22 16.82
N SER A 109 -5.89 16.35 17.42
CA SER A 109 -7.15 16.52 18.12
C SER A 109 -8.20 17.09 17.18
N CYS A 110 -9.29 16.36 17.07
CA CYS A 110 -10.40 16.64 16.16
C CYS A 110 -11.62 17.16 16.94
N PRO A 111 -12.53 17.92 16.29
CA PRO A 111 -13.71 18.50 16.93
C PRO A 111 -14.74 17.45 17.40
N ASP A 112 -14.61 16.21 16.94
CA ASP A 112 -15.38 15.06 17.40
C ASP A 112 -14.87 14.46 18.73
N GLY A 113 -13.83 15.06 19.34
CA GLY A 113 -13.24 14.60 20.60
C GLY A 113 -12.33 13.38 20.43
N VAL A 114 -12.10 12.90 19.21
CA VAL A 114 -11.26 11.73 18.94
C VAL A 114 -9.86 12.17 18.53
N THR A 115 -8.85 11.71 19.27
CA THR A 115 -7.45 11.89 18.88
C THR A 115 -7.07 10.90 17.80
N ARG A 116 -6.62 11.39 16.64
CA ARG A 116 -6.14 10.59 15.51
C ARG A 116 -4.62 10.67 15.42
N TYR A 117 -3.96 9.56 15.09
CA TYR A 117 -2.50 9.51 14.97
C TYR A 117 -2.07 9.52 13.51
N MET A 118 -1.34 10.55 13.09
CA MET A 118 -0.89 10.74 11.71
C MET A 118 0.63 10.85 11.60
N ASP A 119 1.16 10.45 10.45
CA ASP A 119 2.60 10.51 10.16
C ASP A 119 3.06 11.98 10.10
N VAL A 120 4.26 12.23 10.65
CA VAL A 120 4.95 13.54 10.67
C VAL A 120 4.96 14.24 9.30
N ARG A 121 4.97 13.48 8.21
CA ARG A 121 4.94 14.02 6.83
C ARG A 121 3.73 14.90 6.51
N TYR A 122 2.66 14.78 7.29
CA TYR A 122 1.41 15.54 7.09
C TYR A 122 1.36 16.85 7.89
N ARG A 123 2.39 17.15 8.69
CA ARG A 123 2.49 18.45 9.40
C ARG A 123 2.64 19.59 8.39
N ASP A 124 1.90 20.66 8.60
CA ASP A 124 2.19 21.94 7.94
C ASP A 124 3.42 22.57 8.59
N LYS A 125 4.39 23.02 7.78
CA LYS A 125 5.60 23.70 8.26
C LYS A 125 5.26 24.97 9.03
N ALA A 126 4.12 25.60 8.78
CA ALA A 126 3.67 26.78 9.50
C ALA A 126 3.21 26.47 10.95
N GLU A 127 2.62 25.29 11.20
CA GLU A 127 2.17 24.89 12.55
C GLU A 127 3.33 24.44 13.45
N ILE A 128 4.42 23.93 12.86
CA ILE A 128 5.66 23.59 13.59
C ILE A 128 6.18 24.81 14.35
N ASN A 129 6.16 25.99 13.71
CA ASN A 129 6.69 27.21 14.32
C ASN A 129 5.84 27.71 15.50
N LYS A 130 4.52 27.49 15.47
CA LYS A 130 3.61 27.95 16.54
C LYS A 130 3.68 27.08 17.79
N LEU A 131 3.67 25.75 17.61
CA LEU A 131 3.76 24.81 18.74
C LEU A 131 5.17 24.73 19.32
N SER A 132 6.22 24.99 18.53
CA SER A 132 7.61 25.12 19.03
C SER A 132 7.78 26.37 19.91
N THR A 133 7.02 27.44 19.67
CA THR A 133 7.03 28.64 20.52
C THR A 133 6.17 28.53 21.77
N GLU A 134 5.14 27.69 21.78
CA GLU A 134 4.27 27.46 22.96
C GLU A 134 4.84 26.41 23.92
N GLY A 135 5.82 25.60 23.49
CA GLY A 135 6.50 24.59 24.30
C GLY A 135 7.75 25.08 25.03
N LYS A 136 7.97 26.40 25.16
CA LYS A 136 9.08 26.99 25.92
C LYS A 136 8.62 27.64 27.21
#